data_AF-A0A9P6E6B1-F1
#
_entry.id   AF-A0A9P6E6B1-F1
#
_cell.length_a   1.000
_cell.length_b   1.000
_cell.length_c   1.000
_cell.angle_alpha   90.00
_cell.angle_beta   90.00
_cell.angle_gamma   90.00
#
_symmetry.space_group_name_H-M   'P 1'
#
loop_
_entity.id
_entity.type
_entity.pdbx_description
1 polymer ?
#
loop_
_entity_poly.entity_id
_entity_poly.type
_entity_poly.pdbx_seq_one_letter_code
_entity_poly.pdbx_strand_id
1 'polypeptide(L)'
;MSQYTSIHPPQSNSADPRGLCPWLRAVRWHDLVDGKTVEECRKLASLPEEDEYPTLVDVVVKFIQNATSLIDQTSELTLQQINTEDRDRKDGRSVNHTPFKVLMHFEEGASKSYAYPIAGLVAMLLRGSPVPLESNMNEALEDLRGFLETKNMEESAQALYQLLSLLWTFPWRPVVQRRVTDPTVVYLAFSSLLPDGSFKDTHVLTNVFARCKYSVRCVMLIRIKTNHVEEKDGWLENERWLREDNECTFRSLCSAQHIATSLTLSTMSLPEVWWLDVETYQSMLFRGVPLHLSEIVELVLNLEQTIQHQFEEMVLLGNDVQSQYELLADDLPLKDVGYSFCTDKRNPIFFDHQNTLLRAFLLNKASRGKLVANLAPGVLRFKHLALRTWLVEYAKFHDLLLTYIHLTSGAPARGTEMTAMLLVNTPLYPRRNLYRCADFMVLMVTYLKTSGQTQRDKLIPHALGSFAADILVQDLSIARPFARMAARLVHSETPRIYGLFDTHVFVNHTKLFETEDISLRLRQLSSRLMKVDLNTSTWRHIFASFRRKLCPRIEALEELENENRENTVEADQSGHNRQTEDRVYGISHHSMEGLWGSFC
;
A
#
# COMPACT_ATOMS: atom_id res chain seq x y z
N MET A 1 -35.41 -0.89 18.30
CA MET A 1 -35.90 -2.24 17.96
C MET A 1 -36.44 -2.19 16.54
N SER A 2 -35.59 -2.50 15.56
CA SER A 2 -35.99 -2.69 14.16
C SER A 2 -35.87 -4.19 13.89
N GLN A 3 -36.98 -4.84 13.56
CA GLN A 3 -37.02 -6.25 13.21
C GLN A 3 -36.26 -6.45 11.90
N TYR A 4 -35.00 -6.88 11.99
CA TYR A 4 -34.32 -7.51 10.87
C TYR A 4 -35.02 -8.84 10.63
N THR A 5 -35.85 -8.86 9.59
CA THR A 5 -36.39 -10.10 9.05
C THR A 5 -35.20 -10.94 8.62
N SER A 6 -35.02 -12.11 9.24
CA SER A 6 -34.01 -13.09 8.85
C SER A 6 -34.30 -13.51 7.40
N ILE A 7 -33.53 -12.97 6.45
CA ILE A 7 -33.57 -13.43 5.07
C ILE A 7 -32.84 -14.77 5.07
N HIS A 8 -33.61 -15.86 5.10
CA HIS A 8 -33.04 -17.19 4.88
C HIS A 8 -32.43 -17.23 3.46
N PRO A 9 -31.22 -17.78 3.29
CA PRO A 9 -30.67 -17.98 1.96
C PRO A 9 -31.62 -18.90 1.17
N PRO A 10 -31.86 -18.62 -0.12
CA PRO A 10 -32.70 -19.49 -0.95
C PRO A 10 -32.08 -20.89 -1.00
N GLN A 11 -32.90 -21.91 -0.70
CA GLN A 11 -32.53 -23.33 -0.81
C GLN A 11 -32.11 -23.64 -2.25
N SER A 12 -30.94 -24.27 -2.43
CA SER A 12 -30.25 -24.32 -3.74
C SER A 12 -30.92 -25.16 -4.84
N ASN A 13 -31.93 -25.97 -4.54
CA ASN A 13 -32.43 -26.95 -5.51
C ASN A 13 -33.26 -26.38 -6.69
N SER A 14 -33.35 -25.05 -6.85
CA SER A 14 -33.87 -24.44 -8.08
C SER A 14 -33.38 -23.01 -8.33
N ALA A 15 -32.18 -22.64 -7.87
CA ALA A 15 -31.66 -21.30 -8.13
C ALA A 15 -31.43 -21.13 -9.64
N ASP A 16 -32.28 -20.31 -10.28
CA ASP A 16 -32.12 -19.90 -11.67
C ASP A 16 -30.66 -19.45 -11.90
N PRO A 17 -29.91 -20.05 -12.85
CA PRO A 17 -28.52 -19.70 -13.11
C PRO A 17 -28.29 -18.20 -13.37
N ARG A 18 -29.34 -17.47 -13.79
CA ARG A 18 -29.34 -16.02 -13.99
C ARG A 18 -29.22 -15.23 -12.67
N GLY A 19 -29.66 -15.81 -11.55
CA GLY A 19 -29.57 -15.22 -10.22
C GLY A 19 -28.18 -15.34 -9.57
N LEU A 20 -27.25 -16.07 -10.18
CA LEU A 20 -25.88 -16.22 -9.69
C LEU A 20 -24.94 -15.23 -10.35
N CYS A 21 -24.15 -14.52 -9.55
CA CYS A 21 -23.10 -13.67 -10.09
C CYS A 21 -22.04 -14.52 -10.84
N PRO A 22 -21.32 -13.95 -11.82
CA PRO A 22 -20.35 -14.70 -12.63
C PRO A 22 -19.29 -15.45 -11.79
N TRP A 23 -18.86 -14.87 -10.66
CA TRP A 23 -17.95 -15.50 -9.73
C TRP A 23 -18.51 -16.81 -9.18
N LEU A 24 -19.72 -16.76 -8.59
CA LEU A 24 -20.36 -17.93 -7.99
C LEU A 24 -20.70 -19.01 -9.03
N ARG A 25 -21.01 -18.63 -10.27
CA ARG A 25 -21.17 -19.61 -11.37
C ARG A 25 -19.87 -20.36 -11.67
N ALA A 26 -18.74 -19.67 -11.65
CA ALA A 26 -17.44 -20.27 -11.95
C ALA A 26 -16.93 -21.17 -10.81
N VAL A 27 -16.91 -20.66 -9.57
CA VAL A 27 -16.30 -21.37 -8.43
C VAL A 27 -17.27 -22.26 -7.63
N ARG A 28 -18.58 -22.06 -7.81
CA ARG A 28 -19.65 -22.83 -7.14
C ARG A 28 -19.57 -22.86 -5.61
N TRP A 29 -19.05 -21.79 -4.99
CA TRP A 29 -18.93 -21.70 -3.54
C TRP A 29 -20.28 -21.64 -2.81
N HIS A 30 -21.35 -21.23 -3.50
CA HIS A 30 -22.72 -21.26 -2.97
C HIS A 30 -23.17 -22.69 -2.61
N ASP A 31 -22.73 -23.70 -3.35
CA ASP A 31 -23.04 -25.11 -3.06
C ASP A 31 -22.45 -25.60 -1.72
N LEU A 32 -21.40 -24.95 -1.22
CA LEU A 32 -20.74 -25.34 0.04
C LEU A 32 -21.49 -24.88 1.28
N VAL A 33 -22.34 -23.87 1.10
CA VAL A 33 -23.13 -23.19 2.14
C VAL A 33 -24.57 -23.69 2.12
N ASP A 34 -24.99 -24.34 1.04
CA ASP A 34 -26.34 -24.89 0.93
C ASP A 34 -26.63 -25.89 2.06
N GLY A 35 -27.82 -25.74 2.66
CA GLY A 35 -28.24 -26.52 3.82
C GLY A 35 -27.51 -26.21 5.14
N LYS A 36 -26.64 -25.19 5.19
CA LYS A 36 -25.96 -24.75 6.42
C LYS A 36 -26.37 -23.33 6.80
N THR A 37 -26.23 -22.96 8.07
CA THR A 37 -26.43 -21.56 8.44
C THR A 37 -25.19 -20.74 8.09
N VAL A 38 -25.41 -19.51 7.62
CA VAL A 38 -24.33 -18.56 7.29
C VAL A 38 -23.48 -18.26 8.52
N GLU A 39 -24.11 -18.14 9.68
CA GLU A 39 -23.43 -17.87 10.95
C GLU A 39 -22.49 -19.01 11.35
N GLU A 40 -22.92 -20.27 11.26
CA GLU A 40 -22.06 -21.43 11.54
C GLU A 40 -20.84 -21.46 10.60
N CYS A 41 -21.04 -21.27 9.29
CA CYS A 41 -19.94 -21.29 8.33
C CYS A 41 -18.92 -20.18 8.62
N ARG A 42 -19.41 -18.96 8.91
CA ARG A 42 -18.57 -17.80 9.22
C ARG A 42 -17.83 -17.98 10.55
N LYS A 43 -18.51 -18.47 11.59
CA LYS A 43 -17.89 -18.76 12.89
C LYS A 43 -16.83 -19.85 12.77
N LEU A 44 -17.07 -20.86 11.95
CA LEU A 44 -16.11 -21.93 11.74
C LEU A 44 -14.81 -21.42 11.08
N ALA A 45 -14.92 -20.52 10.09
CA ALA A 45 -13.79 -19.96 9.36
C ALA A 45 -13.29 -18.59 9.86
N SER A 46 -13.76 -18.12 11.03
CA SER A 46 -13.29 -16.87 11.63
C SER A 46 -11.84 -17.01 12.09
N LEU A 47 -11.18 -15.87 12.34
CA LEU A 47 -9.92 -15.91 13.09
C LEU A 47 -10.16 -16.43 14.52
N PRO A 48 -9.13 -17.01 15.17
CA PRO A 48 -9.17 -17.30 16.60
C PRO A 48 -9.56 -16.07 17.42
N GLU A 49 -10.44 -16.23 18.40
CA GLU A 49 -10.71 -15.21 19.42
C GLU A 49 -9.53 -15.08 20.40
N GLU A 50 -9.48 -14.05 21.24
CA GLU A 50 -8.31 -13.79 22.12
C GLU A 50 -8.05 -14.93 23.13
N ASP A 51 -9.08 -15.70 23.46
CA ASP A 51 -9.04 -16.87 24.35
C ASP A 51 -8.88 -18.20 23.60
N GLU A 52 -9.16 -18.22 22.30
CA GLU A 52 -9.12 -19.41 21.45
C GLU A 52 -7.79 -19.50 20.68
N TYR A 53 -6.89 -20.41 21.06
CA TYR A 53 -5.54 -20.55 20.44
C TYR A 53 -4.77 -19.21 20.34
N PRO A 54 -4.52 -18.50 21.46
CA PRO A 54 -4.00 -17.13 21.47
C PRO A 54 -2.65 -16.95 20.76
N THR A 55 -1.84 -18.01 20.67
CA THR A 55 -0.51 -17.99 20.03
C THR A 55 -0.53 -18.35 18.55
N LEU A 56 -1.68 -18.77 17.98
CA LEU A 56 -1.72 -19.35 16.63
C LEU A 56 -1.25 -18.38 15.54
N VAL A 57 -1.64 -17.11 15.61
CA VAL A 57 -1.19 -16.11 14.63
C VAL A 57 0.33 -15.93 14.69
N ASP A 58 0.90 -15.89 15.90
CA ASP A 58 2.34 -15.72 16.09
C ASP A 58 3.11 -16.98 15.67
N VAL A 59 2.53 -18.17 15.88
CA VAL A 59 3.07 -19.45 15.37
C VAL A 59 3.13 -19.44 13.84
N VAL A 60 2.09 -18.95 13.16
CA VAL A 60 2.10 -18.82 11.69
C VAL A 60 3.14 -17.80 11.24
N VAL A 61 3.28 -16.66 11.92
CA VAL A 61 4.34 -15.68 11.62
C VAL A 61 5.72 -16.33 11.74
N LYS A 62 5.96 -17.05 12.84
CA LYS A 62 7.22 -17.78 13.09
C LYS A 62 7.48 -18.84 12.02
N PHE A 63 6.46 -19.60 11.61
CA PHE A 63 6.57 -20.55 10.49
C PHE A 63 7.02 -19.86 9.19
N ILE A 64 6.41 -18.72 8.83
CA ILE A 64 6.80 -17.98 7.62
C ILE A 64 8.24 -17.45 7.76
N GLN A 65 8.62 -16.94 8.94
CA GLN A 65 10.00 -16.49 9.22
C GLN A 65 11.01 -17.62 9.03
N ASN A 66 10.73 -18.80 9.58
CA ASN A 66 11.54 -20.01 9.45
C ASN A 66 11.67 -20.43 7.97
N ALA A 67 10.62 -20.29 7.16
CA ALA A 67 10.71 -20.54 5.72
C ALA A 67 11.57 -19.49 5.00
N THR A 68 11.34 -18.21 5.30
CA THR A 68 12.03 -17.10 4.61
C THR A 68 13.52 -17.02 4.93
N SER A 69 13.97 -17.48 6.09
CA SER A 69 15.39 -17.55 6.45
C SER A 69 16.20 -18.53 5.58
N LEU A 70 15.51 -19.43 4.87
CA LEU A 70 16.12 -20.35 3.91
C LEU A 70 16.37 -19.72 2.53
N ILE A 71 15.79 -18.55 2.23
CA ILE A 71 15.88 -17.91 0.91
C ILE A 71 17.34 -17.57 0.57
N ASP A 72 18.07 -16.93 1.48
CA ASP A 72 19.47 -16.54 1.25
C ASP A 72 20.42 -17.75 1.12
N GLN A 73 19.97 -18.94 1.54
CA GLN A 73 20.71 -20.20 1.47
C GLN A 73 20.26 -21.10 0.30
N THR A 74 19.34 -20.62 -0.55
CA THR A 74 18.78 -21.37 -1.67
C THR A 74 19.29 -20.79 -2.98
N SER A 75 19.63 -21.66 -3.94
CA SER A 75 20.10 -21.18 -5.24
C SER A 75 19.04 -20.33 -5.98
N GLU A 76 19.51 -19.30 -6.70
CA GLU A 76 18.63 -18.39 -7.43
C GLU A 76 17.73 -19.13 -8.43
N LEU A 77 18.26 -20.16 -9.10
CA LEU A 77 17.50 -20.98 -10.04
C LEU A 77 16.32 -21.69 -9.35
N THR A 78 16.55 -22.30 -8.18
CA THR A 78 15.48 -22.96 -7.40
C THR A 78 14.43 -21.95 -6.95
N LEU A 79 14.84 -20.75 -6.51
CA LEU A 79 13.91 -19.68 -6.14
C LEU A 79 13.09 -19.18 -7.34
N GLN A 80 13.71 -19.06 -8.51
CA GLN A 80 13.04 -18.74 -9.78
C GLN A 80 12.03 -19.84 -10.18
N GLN A 81 12.39 -21.10 -10.01
CA GLN A 81 11.53 -22.25 -10.26
C GLN A 81 10.32 -22.32 -9.32
N ILE A 82 10.51 -22.03 -8.02
CA ILE A 82 9.43 -21.90 -7.01
C ILE A 82 8.47 -20.74 -7.37
N ASN A 83 9.00 -19.67 -7.95
CA ASN A 83 8.21 -18.51 -8.37
C ASN A 83 7.60 -18.64 -9.78
N THR A 84 7.75 -19.80 -10.42
CA THR A 84 7.14 -20.10 -11.72
C THR A 84 5.85 -20.88 -11.51
N GLU A 85 4.75 -20.46 -12.12
CA GLU A 85 3.42 -21.10 -11.94
C GLU A 85 3.05 -21.94 -13.19
N ASP A 86 3.37 -21.39 -14.36
CA ASP A 86 3.14 -21.97 -15.68
C ASP A 86 4.48 -22.25 -16.38
N ARG A 87 4.59 -23.43 -17.01
CA ARG A 87 5.77 -23.87 -17.78
C ARG A 87 5.76 -23.30 -19.21
N ASP A 88 4.58 -23.06 -19.77
CA ASP A 88 4.40 -22.57 -21.15
C ASP A 88 4.10 -21.07 -21.14
N ARG A 89 5.01 -20.30 -20.53
CA ARG A 89 4.84 -18.85 -20.42
C ARG A 89 4.77 -18.22 -21.80
N LYS A 90 3.88 -17.24 -21.95
CA LYS A 90 3.69 -16.45 -23.20
C LYS A 90 4.95 -15.74 -23.70
N ASP A 91 5.96 -15.57 -22.85
CA ASP A 91 7.26 -14.97 -23.18
C ASP A 91 8.28 -15.98 -23.73
N GLY A 92 7.88 -17.25 -23.93
CA GLY A 92 8.70 -18.32 -24.47
C GLY A 92 9.74 -18.88 -23.49
N ARG A 93 9.71 -18.48 -22.21
CA ARG A 93 10.64 -18.95 -21.18
C ARG A 93 10.02 -20.05 -20.32
N SER A 94 10.81 -21.06 -19.97
CA SER A 94 10.38 -22.15 -19.08
C SER A 94 10.45 -21.80 -17.59
N VAL A 95 11.14 -20.73 -17.21
CA VAL A 95 11.36 -20.31 -15.82
C VAL A 95 11.23 -18.79 -15.68
N ASN A 96 10.59 -18.35 -14.59
CA ASN A 96 10.48 -16.95 -14.22
C ASN A 96 11.86 -16.34 -13.91
N HIS A 97 12.14 -15.15 -14.43
CA HIS A 97 13.41 -14.45 -14.17
C HIS A 97 13.48 -13.83 -12.76
N THR A 98 12.33 -13.68 -12.09
CA THR A 98 12.28 -13.12 -10.74
C THR A 98 12.29 -14.27 -9.71
N PRO A 99 13.27 -14.33 -8.79
CA PRO A 99 13.30 -15.34 -7.73
C PRO A 99 12.19 -15.13 -6.70
N PHE A 100 11.76 -16.22 -6.06
CA PHE A 100 10.98 -16.16 -4.82
C PHE A 100 11.76 -15.41 -3.74
N LYS A 101 11.11 -14.50 -3.02
CA LYS A 101 11.79 -13.53 -2.17
C LYS A 101 11.00 -13.19 -0.91
N VAL A 102 11.72 -12.68 0.09
CA VAL A 102 11.12 -12.04 1.27
C VAL A 102 10.31 -10.82 0.83
N LEU A 103 9.13 -10.65 1.40
CA LEU A 103 8.29 -9.48 1.13
C LEU A 103 8.89 -8.25 1.83
N MET A 104 9.07 -7.14 1.10
CA MET A 104 9.78 -5.93 1.58
C MET A 104 9.21 -5.27 2.85
N HIS A 105 8.03 -5.68 3.33
CA HIS A 105 7.39 -5.14 4.54
C HIS A 105 7.25 -6.16 5.68
N PHE A 106 7.96 -7.29 5.62
CA PHE A 106 7.82 -8.37 6.61
C PHE A 106 8.14 -7.91 8.05
N GLU A 107 8.97 -6.87 8.20
CA GLU A 107 9.40 -6.31 9.50
C GLU A 107 8.46 -5.22 10.07
N GLU A 108 7.60 -4.60 9.24
CA GLU A 108 6.74 -3.45 9.61
C GLU A 108 5.26 -3.84 9.77
N GLY A 109 4.98 -4.99 10.39
CA GLY A 109 3.61 -5.45 10.69
C GLY A 109 2.86 -6.13 9.54
N ALA A 110 3.40 -6.16 8.32
CA ALA A 110 2.80 -6.90 7.21
C ALA A 110 2.82 -8.43 7.41
N SER A 111 3.68 -8.95 8.30
CA SER A 111 3.78 -10.37 8.68
C SER A 111 2.44 -10.95 9.14
N LYS A 112 1.68 -10.20 9.95
CA LYS A 112 0.35 -10.63 10.43
C LYS A 112 -0.66 -10.74 9.30
N SER A 113 -0.58 -9.86 8.29
CA SER A 113 -1.53 -9.86 7.17
C SER A 113 -1.44 -11.12 6.30
N TYR A 114 -0.24 -11.70 6.16
CA TYR A 114 0.01 -12.98 5.49
C TYR A 114 -0.28 -14.17 6.40
N ALA A 115 -0.17 -14.01 7.72
CA ALA A 115 -0.51 -15.05 8.68
C ALA A 115 -2.02 -15.27 8.80
N TYR A 116 -2.85 -14.23 8.73
CA TYR A 116 -4.29 -14.35 9.00
C TYR A 116 -5.04 -15.40 8.17
N PRO A 117 -4.85 -15.52 6.84
CA PRO A 117 -5.54 -16.56 6.07
C PRO A 117 -5.15 -17.97 6.52
N ILE A 118 -3.89 -18.18 6.90
CA ILE A 118 -3.41 -19.49 7.33
C ILE A 118 -3.86 -19.78 8.76
N ALA A 119 -3.80 -18.79 9.66
CA ALA A 119 -4.32 -18.92 11.02
C ALA A 119 -5.82 -19.23 11.01
N GLY A 120 -6.61 -18.57 10.16
CA GLY A 120 -8.03 -18.87 10.01
C GLY A 120 -8.30 -20.26 9.44
N LEU A 121 -7.52 -20.72 8.46
CA LEU A 121 -7.59 -22.08 7.93
C LEU A 121 -7.33 -23.11 9.04
N VAL A 122 -6.24 -22.94 9.78
CA VAL A 122 -5.84 -23.86 10.84
C VAL A 122 -6.85 -23.85 11.99
N ALA A 123 -7.34 -22.67 12.40
CA ALA A 123 -8.41 -22.56 13.39
C ALA A 123 -9.68 -23.29 12.94
N MET A 124 -10.07 -23.15 11.66
CA MET A 124 -11.19 -23.89 11.09
C MET A 124 -11.01 -25.41 11.21
N LEU A 125 -9.81 -25.92 10.91
CA LEU A 125 -9.51 -27.34 11.05
C LEU A 125 -9.54 -27.79 12.52
N LEU A 126 -8.95 -27.01 13.43
CA LEU A 126 -8.93 -27.29 14.88
C LEU A 126 -10.33 -27.26 15.51
N ARG A 127 -11.25 -26.43 15.02
CA ARG A 127 -12.66 -26.39 15.45
C ARG A 127 -13.47 -27.56 14.90
N GLY A 128 -13.11 -28.04 13.71
CA GLY A 128 -13.74 -29.18 13.05
C GLY A 128 -13.73 -29.03 11.53
N SER A 129 -13.02 -29.93 10.85
CA SER A 129 -12.91 -29.88 9.39
C SER A 129 -14.28 -30.12 8.71
N PRO A 130 -14.73 -29.22 7.81
CA PRO A 130 -15.98 -29.42 7.06
C PRO A 130 -15.90 -30.55 6.02
N VAL A 131 -14.69 -31.02 5.71
CA VAL A 131 -14.36 -32.10 4.77
C VAL A 131 -13.58 -33.21 5.49
N PRO A 132 -13.77 -34.49 5.13
CA PRO A 132 -12.98 -35.56 5.72
C PRO A 132 -11.48 -35.36 5.49
N LEU A 133 -10.69 -35.52 6.54
CA LEU A 133 -9.22 -35.53 6.49
C LEU A 133 -8.71 -36.96 6.62
N GLU A 134 -7.58 -37.26 5.98
CA GLU A 134 -6.87 -38.54 6.14
C GLU A 134 -6.32 -38.71 7.57
N SER A 135 -6.09 -39.96 7.99
CA SER A 135 -5.65 -40.26 9.37
C SER A 135 -4.38 -39.51 9.78
N ASN A 136 -3.38 -39.47 8.90
CA ASN A 136 -2.13 -38.75 9.14
C ASN A 136 -2.30 -37.23 9.31
N MET A 137 -3.29 -36.63 8.64
CA MET A 137 -3.61 -35.20 8.81
C MET A 137 -4.31 -34.95 10.14
N ASN A 138 -5.20 -35.85 10.56
CA ASN A 138 -5.84 -35.77 11.87
C ASN A 138 -4.81 -35.91 13.00
N GLU A 139 -3.86 -36.85 12.87
CA GLU A 139 -2.74 -36.99 13.81
C GLU A 139 -1.91 -35.71 13.91
N ALA A 140 -1.48 -35.14 12.77
CA ALA A 140 -0.73 -33.88 12.75
C ALA A 140 -1.52 -32.68 13.34
N LEU A 141 -2.84 -32.68 13.17
CA LEU A 141 -3.72 -31.65 13.74
C LEU A 141 -3.81 -31.77 15.27
N GLU A 142 -3.89 -32.98 15.80
CA GLU A 142 -3.90 -33.23 17.25
C GLU A 142 -2.54 -32.94 17.90
N ASP A 143 -1.43 -33.26 17.22
CA ASP A 143 -0.09 -32.84 17.66
C ASP A 143 0.01 -31.31 17.76
N LEU A 144 -0.44 -30.60 16.72
CA LEU A 144 -0.47 -29.15 16.72
C LEU A 144 -1.33 -28.60 17.87
N ARG A 145 -2.50 -29.19 18.11
CA ARG A 145 -3.36 -28.83 19.25
C ARG A 145 -2.59 -28.93 20.58
N GLY A 146 -1.92 -30.05 20.80
CA GLY A 146 -1.11 -30.27 22.02
C GLY A 146 0.00 -29.24 22.19
N PHE A 147 0.73 -28.90 21.12
CA PHE A 147 1.81 -27.90 21.20
C PHE A 147 1.31 -26.46 21.39
N LEU A 148 0.12 -26.14 20.85
CA LEU A 148 -0.52 -24.84 21.08
C LEU A 148 -0.93 -24.68 22.55
N GLU A 149 -1.42 -25.75 23.19
CA GLU A 149 -1.78 -25.76 24.61
C GLU A 149 -0.58 -25.56 25.53
N THR A 150 0.56 -26.17 25.20
CA THR A 150 1.82 -25.97 25.94
C THR A 150 2.50 -24.63 25.65
N LYS A 151 1.99 -23.87 24.67
CA LYS A 151 2.53 -22.58 24.20
C LYS A 151 3.99 -22.66 23.76
N ASN A 152 4.44 -23.84 23.30
CA ASN A 152 5.78 -24.01 22.76
C ASN A 152 5.82 -23.51 21.32
N MET A 153 6.37 -22.31 21.11
CA MET A 153 6.36 -21.63 19.81
C MET A 153 7.09 -22.40 18.71
N GLU A 154 8.24 -23.02 19.01
CA GLU A 154 9.05 -23.70 18.00
C GLU A 154 8.43 -25.05 17.61
N GLU A 155 7.98 -25.84 18.59
CA GLU A 155 7.29 -27.10 18.33
C GLU A 155 5.94 -26.87 17.64
N SER A 156 5.20 -25.82 18.01
CA SER A 156 3.97 -25.43 17.33
C SER A 156 4.22 -25.04 15.88
N ALA A 157 5.28 -24.28 15.60
CA ALA A 157 5.63 -23.89 14.23
C ALA A 157 6.04 -25.10 13.38
N GLN A 158 6.75 -26.06 13.98
CA GLN A 158 7.12 -27.31 13.32
C GLN A 158 5.91 -28.20 13.06
N ALA A 159 5.02 -28.38 14.04
CA ALA A 159 3.78 -29.15 13.89
C ALA A 159 2.85 -28.50 12.83
N LEU A 160 2.77 -27.17 12.82
CA LEU A 160 2.06 -26.42 11.79
C LEU A 160 2.63 -26.71 10.40
N TYR A 161 3.95 -26.68 10.23
CA TYR A 161 4.60 -27.04 8.98
C TYR A 161 4.24 -28.47 8.54
N GLN A 162 4.26 -29.44 9.46
CA GLN A 162 3.90 -30.83 9.14
C GLN A 162 2.45 -30.94 8.64
N LEU A 163 1.50 -30.31 9.35
CA LEU A 163 0.10 -30.27 8.95
C LEU A 163 -0.08 -29.64 7.55
N LEU A 164 0.48 -28.45 7.33
CA LEU A 164 0.36 -27.74 6.05
C LEU A 164 1.05 -28.48 4.91
N SER A 165 2.18 -29.14 5.21
CA SER A 165 2.87 -30.00 4.26
C SER A 165 1.96 -31.14 3.81
N LEU A 166 1.36 -31.89 4.72
CA LEU A 166 0.44 -32.97 4.37
C LEU A 166 -0.76 -32.45 3.58
N LEU A 167 -1.36 -31.35 4.05
CA LEU A 167 -2.54 -30.73 3.47
C LEU A 167 -2.33 -30.31 2.01
N TRP A 168 -1.20 -29.67 1.71
CA TRP A 168 -0.91 -29.10 0.38
C TRP A 168 -0.17 -30.03 -0.57
N THR A 169 0.34 -31.16 -0.08
CA THR A 169 0.84 -32.27 -0.91
C THR A 169 -0.16 -33.42 -1.06
N PHE A 170 -1.45 -33.16 -0.80
CA PHE A 170 -2.52 -34.13 -0.99
C PHE A 170 -3.35 -33.80 -2.24
N PRO A 171 -3.64 -34.79 -3.11
CA PRO A 171 -4.45 -34.56 -4.31
C PRO A 171 -5.95 -34.55 -3.96
N TRP A 172 -6.47 -33.37 -3.60
CA TRP A 172 -7.90 -33.17 -3.33
C TRP A 172 -8.75 -33.33 -4.59
N ARG A 173 -9.39 -34.49 -4.75
CA ARG A 173 -10.22 -34.80 -5.92
C ARG A 173 -11.71 -34.56 -5.64
N PRO A 174 -12.49 -34.06 -6.62
CA PRO A 174 -13.94 -33.99 -6.50
C PRO A 174 -14.55 -35.38 -6.26
N VAL A 175 -15.60 -35.43 -5.45
CA VAL A 175 -16.41 -36.65 -5.23
C VAL A 175 -17.85 -36.41 -5.70
N VAL A 176 -18.60 -37.48 -5.95
CA VAL A 176 -19.98 -37.41 -6.49
C VAL A 176 -20.87 -36.46 -5.69
N GLN A 177 -20.72 -36.45 -4.36
CA GLN A 177 -21.53 -35.63 -3.46
C GLN A 177 -21.01 -34.20 -3.30
N ARG A 178 -19.76 -33.92 -3.65
CA ARG A 178 -19.11 -32.63 -3.39
C ARG A 178 -17.99 -32.34 -4.38
N ARG A 179 -18.14 -31.25 -5.13
CA ARG A 179 -17.14 -30.82 -6.12
C ARG A 179 -15.87 -30.25 -5.48
N VAL A 180 -16.01 -29.46 -4.41
CA VAL A 180 -14.87 -28.86 -3.70
C VAL A 180 -14.56 -29.66 -2.45
N THR A 181 -13.45 -30.39 -2.47
CA THR A 181 -13.01 -31.25 -1.36
C THR A 181 -11.77 -30.74 -0.65
N ASP A 182 -11.05 -29.77 -1.23
CA ASP A 182 -9.87 -29.16 -0.62
C ASP A 182 -10.25 -28.28 0.59
N PRO A 183 -9.77 -28.60 1.82
CA PRO A 183 -10.06 -27.83 3.02
C PRO A 183 -9.61 -26.36 2.91
N THR A 184 -8.54 -26.08 2.18
CA THR A 184 -8.06 -24.71 1.93
C THR A 184 -9.08 -23.91 1.12
N VAL A 185 -9.66 -24.52 0.08
CA VAL A 185 -10.68 -23.87 -0.76
C VAL A 185 -12.00 -23.71 -0.02
N VAL A 186 -12.38 -24.70 0.81
CA VAL A 186 -13.56 -24.59 1.67
C VAL A 186 -13.41 -23.46 2.69
N TYR A 187 -12.24 -23.34 3.32
CA TYR A 187 -11.93 -22.20 4.19
C TYR A 187 -12.06 -20.87 3.46
N LEU A 188 -11.52 -20.75 2.24
CA LEU A 188 -11.60 -19.53 1.45
C LEU A 188 -13.05 -19.16 1.12
N ALA A 189 -13.89 -20.16 0.83
CA ALA A 189 -15.32 -19.96 0.63
C ALA A 189 -15.98 -19.43 1.91
N PHE A 190 -15.80 -20.09 3.05
CA PHE A 190 -16.46 -19.71 4.31
C PHE A 190 -15.95 -18.38 4.88
N SER A 191 -14.64 -18.14 4.83
CA SER A 191 -14.03 -16.88 5.29
C SER A 191 -14.40 -15.69 4.40
N SER A 192 -14.95 -15.94 3.21
CA SER A 192 -15.47 -14.92 2.31
C SER A 192 -16.96 -14.61 2.47
N LEU A 193 -17.68 -15.35 3.31
CA LEU A 193 -19.10 -15.08 3.59
C LEU A 193 -19.29 -13.82 4.43
N LEU A 194 -20.24 -13.00 4.02
CA LEU A 194 -20.72 -11.82 4.72
C LEU A 194 -21.95 -12.16 5.59
N PRO A 195 -22.30 -11.31 6.59
CA PRO A 195 -23.43 -11.58 7.48
C PRO A 195 -24.78 -11.80 6.78
N ASP A 196 -24.95 -11.21 5.60
CA ASP A 196 -26.16 -11.32 4.79
C ASP A 196 -26.19 -12.55 3.86
N GLY A 197 -25.16 -13.41 3.93
CA GLY A 197 -25.01 -14.60 3.10
C GLY A 197 -24.40 -14.33 1.72
N SER A 198 -24.09 -13.08 1.39
CA SER A 198 -23.32 -12.74 0.18
C SER A 198 -21.83 -13.05 0.37
N PHE A 199 -21.07 -13.00 -0.72
CA PHE A 199 -19.64 -13.28 -0.73
C PHE A 199 -18.84 -11.99 -0.96
N LYS A 200 -17.64 -11.90 -0.38
CA LYS A 200 -16.69 -10.79 -0.61
C LYS A 200 -16.41 -10.62 -2.11
N ASP A 201 -16.20 -9.36 -2.50
CA ASP A 201 -15.85 -8.97 -3.86
C ASP A 201 -14.54 -9.65 -4.35
N THR A 202 -14.48 -9.99 -5.64
CA THR A 202 -13.33 -10.65 -6.29
C THR A 202 -12.03 -9.86 -6.16
N HIS A 203 -12.09 -8.52 -6.10
CA HIS A 203 -10.91 -7.68 -5.85
C HIS A 203 -10.28 -7.97 -4.48
N VAL A 204 -11.10 -8.18 -3.44
CA VAL A 204 -10.61 -8.50 -2.08
C VAL A 204 -10.01 -9.90 -2.06
N LEU A 205 -10.66 -10.87 -2.71
CA LEU A 205 -10.23 -12.26 -2.73
C LEU A 205 -8.89 -12.48 -3.42
N THR A 206 -8.59 -11.70 -4.47
CA THR A 206 -7.32 -11.77 -5.22
C THR A 206 -6.09 -11.65 -4.31
N ASN A 207 -6.16 -10.77 -3.30
CA ASN A 207 -5.08 -10.60 -2.33
C ASN A 207 -4.98 -11.78 -1.35
N VAL A 208 -6.10 -12.37 -0.95
CA VAL A 208 -6.12 -13.55 -0.06
C VAL A 208 -5.50 -14.75 -0.76
N PHE A 209 -5.85 -14.99 -2.03
CA PHE A 209 -5.23 -16.05 -2.83
C PHE A 209 -3.72 -15.87 -2.97
N ALA A 210 -3.24 -14.64 -3.21
CA ALA A 210 -1.81 -14.35 -3.29
C ALA A 210 -1.07 -14.70 -1.98
N ARG A 211 -1.68 -14.39 -0.83
CA ARG A 211 -1.12 -14.72 0.50
C ARG A 211 -1.08 -16.23 0.73
N CYS A 212 -2.13 -16.96 0.40
CA CYS A 212 -2.14 -18.42 0.49
C CYS A 212 -1.10 -19.05 -0.45
N LYS A 213 -0.99 -18.60 -1.71
CA LYS A 213 0.04 -19.06 -2.66
C LYS A 213 1.45 -18.84 -2.12
N TYR A 214 1.70 -17.70 -1.49
CA TYR A 214 2.98 -17.42 -0.84
C TYR A 214 3.27 -18.43 0.28
N SER A 215 2.29 -18.73 1.13
CA SER A 215 2.45 -19.74 2.19
C SER A 215 2.69 -21.15 1.65
N VAL A 216 2.03 -21.54 0.55
CA VAL A 216 2.33 -22.83 -0.13
C VAL A 216 3.78 -22.86 -0.59
N ARG A 217 4.28 -21.78 -1.20
CA ARG A 217 5.70 -21.67 -1.58
C ARG A 217 6.65 -21.77 -0.38
N CYS A 218 6.29 -21.17 0.76
CA CYS A 218 7.06 -21.32 2.00
C CYS A 218 7.17 -22.79 2.45
N VAL A 219 6.07 -23.55 2.42
CA VAL A 219 6.10 -24.99 2.74
C VAL A 219 7.01 -25.75 1.79
N MET A 220 6.90 -25.50 0.48
CA MET A 220 7.71 -26.20 -0.50
C MET A 220 9.19 -25.83 -0.40
N LEU A 221 9.52 -24.57 -0.08
CA LEU A 221 10.88 -24.14 0.19
C LEU A 221 11.50 -24.90 1.37
N ILE A 222 10.76 -25.05 2.47
CA ILE A 222 11.20 -25.87 3.60
C ILE A 222 11.43 -27.30 3.13
N ARG A 223 10.44 -27.94 2.47
CA ARG A 223 10.59 -29.33 1.98
C ARG A 223 11.82 -29.53 1.09
N ILE A 224 12.05 -28.62 0.14
CA ILE A 224 13.20 -28.68 -0.78
C ILE A 224 14.52 -28.62 -0.02
N LYS A 225 14.62 -27.79 1.03
CA LYS A 225 15.87 -27.53 1.75
C LYS A 225 16.11 -28.45 2.94
N THR A 226 15.07 -28.91 3.62
CA THR A 226 15.22 -29.68 4.88
C THR A 226 15.13 -31.18 4.66
N ASN A 227 14.42 -31.64 3.62
CA ASN A 227 14.20 -33.07 3.42
C ASN A 227 15.26 -33.72 2.51
N HIS A 228 16.10 -32.91 1.87
CA HIS A 228 17.09 -33.37 0.90
C HIS A 228 18.44 -32.69 1.11
N VAL A 229 19.52 -33.43 0.88
CA VAL A 229 20.89 -32.89 0.88
C VAL A 229 21.13 -32.05 -0.38
N GLU A 230 20.68 -32.55 -1.53
CA GLU A 230 20.80 -31.87 -2.82
C GLU A 230 19.49 -31.14 -3.17
N GLU A 231 19.59 -29.83 -3.44
CA GLU A 231 18.42 -29.00 -3.77
C GLU A 231 17.66 -29.50 -5.00
N LYS A 232 18.38 -30.07 -5.97
CA LYS A 232 17.81 -30.61 -7.20
C LYS A 232 16.82 -31.74 -6.93
N ASP A 233 17.16 -32.64 -6.00
CA ASP A 233 16.29 -33.78 -5.66
C ASP A 233 15.05 -33.29 -4.92
N GLY A 234 15.23 -32.33 -4.00
CA GLY A 234 14.12 -31.67 -3.34
C GLY A 234 13.19 -30.94 -4.31
N TRP A 235 13.74 -30.27 -5.31
CA TRP A 235 12.96 -29.65 -6.38
C TRP A 235 12.12 -30.68 -7.15
N LEU A 236 12.74 -31.77 -7.61
CA LEU A 236 12.06 -32.80 -8.41
C LEU A 236 10.91 -33.48 -7.65
N GLU A 237 11.04 -33.68 -6.34
CA GLU A 237 9.95 -34.23 -5.51
C GLU A 237 8.76 -33.26 -5.39
N ASN A 238 9.05 -31.95 -5.33
CA ASN A 238 8.06 -30.95 -4.94
C ASN A 238 7.48 -30.13 -6.09
N GLU A 239 8.09 -30.16 -7.29
CA GLU A 239 7.68 -29.33 -8.43
C GLU A 239 6.18 -29.45 -8.74
N ARG A 240 5.63 -30.66 -8.73
CA ARG A 240 4.21 -30.91 -9.05
C ARG A 240 3.22 -30.16 -8.15
N TRP A 241 3.63 -29.74 -6.95
CA TRP A 241 2.78 -29.03 -5.99
C TRP A 241 2.83 -27.50 -6.16
N LEU A 242 3.64 -26.99 -7.10
CA LEU A 242 3.82 -25.58 -7.41
C LEU A 242 3.49 -25.25 -8.88
N ARG A 243 2.68 -26.09 -9.54
CA ARG A 243 2.37 -25.94 -10.97
C ARG A 243 0.88 -26.01 -11.24
N GLU A 244 0.43 -25.24 -12.22
CA GLU A 244 -0.99 -25.19 -12.62
C GLU A 244 -1.43 -26.39 -13.46
N ASP A 245 -0.49 -27.12 -14.06
CA ASP A 245 -0.73 -28.32 -14.87
C ASP A 245 -0.96 -29.60 -14.01
N ASN A 246 -0.85 -29.49 -12.69
CA ASN A 246 -0.98 -30.61 -11.76
C ASN A 246 -2.15 -30.43 -10.78
N GLU A 247 -2.91 -31.50 -10.52
CA GLU A 247 -4.02 -31.49 -9.57
C GLU A 247 -3.53 -31.33 -8.12
N CYS A 248 -3.60 -30.11 -7.60
CA CYS A 248 -3.17 -29.75 -6.26
C CYS A 248 -3.89 -28.48 -5.74
N THR A 249 -3.72 -28.18 -4.45
CA THR A 249 -4.21 -26.94 -3.84
C THR A 249 -3.68 -25.70 -4.58
N PHE A 250 -2.39 -25.69 -4.95
CA PHE A 250 -1.77 -24.54 -5.62
C PHE A 250 -2.46 -24.20 -6.95
N ARG A 251 -2.77 -25.20 -7.78
CA ARG A 251 -3.57 -25.04 -9.00
C ARG A 251 -4.94 -24.44 -8.73
N SER A 252 -5.63 -24.92 -7.70
CA SER A 252 -6.96 -24.41 -7.32
C SER A 252 -6.91 -22.94 -6.93
N LEU A 253 -5.88 -22.54 -6.18
CA LEU A 253 -5.64 -21.14 -5.82
C LEU A 253 -5.33 -20.27 -7.06
N CYS A 254 -4.48 -20.74 -7.98
CA CYS A 254 -4.16 -20.01 -9.20
C CYS A 254 -5.39 -19.84 -10.09
N SER A 255 -6.15 -20.92 -10.31
CA SER A 255 -7.38 -20.89 -11.10
C SER A 255 -8.42 -19.91 -10.53
N ALA A 256 -8.67 -19.97 -9.22
CA ALA A 256 -9.57 -19.04 -8.55
C ALA A 256 -9.10 -17.59 -8.66
N GLN A 257 -7.79 -17.34 -8.52
CA GLN A 257 -7.19 -16.02 -8.67
C GLN A 257 -7.30 -15.48 -10.10
N HIS A 258 -7.06 -16.31 -11.12
CA HIS A 258 -7.22 -15.95 -12.53
C HIS A 258 -8.66 -15.58 -12.87
N ILE A 259 -9.63 -16.38 -12.41
CA ILE A 259 -11.06 -16.09 -12.58
C ILE A 259 -11.42 -14.78 -11.88
N ALA A 260 -11.02 -14.60 -10.63
CA ALA A 260 -11.30 -13.38 -9.87
C ALA A 260 -10.70 -12.15 -10.56
N THR A 261 -9.45 -12.24 -11.02
CA THR A 261 -8.77 -11.17 -11.75
C THR A 261 -9.47 -10.85 -13.06
N SER A 262 -9.82 -11.87 -13.86
CA SER A 262 -10.54 -11.70 -15.12
C SER A 262 -11.90 -11.03 -14.92
N LEU A 263 -12.65 -11.43 -13.90
CA LEU A 263 -13.95 -10.82 -13.59
C LEU A 263 -13.82 -9.38 -13.10
N THR A 264 -12.84 -9.13 -12.23
CA THR A 264 -12.54 -7.78 -11.72
C THR A 264 -12.14 -6.85 -12.86
N LEU A 265 -11.37 -7.35 -13.85
CA LEU A 265 -10.97 -6.57 -15.02
C LEU A 265 -12.08 -6.40 -16.06
N SER A 266 -13.04 -7.33 -16.17
CA SER A 266 -14.10 -7.28 -17.19
C SER A 266 -15.39 -6.62 -16.73
N THR A 267 -15.61 -6.48 -15.42
CA THR A 267 -16.83 -5.87 -14.88
C THR A 267 -16.61 -4.37 -14.68
N MET A 268 -17.38 -3.52 -15.36
CA MET A 268 -17.39 -2.09 -15.06
C MET A 268 -18.09 -1.85 -13.71
N SER A 269 -17.43 -1.14 -12.81
CA SER A 269 -18.10 -0.66 -11.59
C SER A 269 -19.11 0.44 -11.91
N LEU A 270 -20.16 0.54 -11.09
CA LEU A 270 -21.09 1.67 -11.14
C LEU A 270 -20.33 3.00 -10.96
N PRO A 271 -20.81 4.10 -11.56
CA PRO A 271 -20.14 5.38 -11.43
C PRO A 271 -20.14 5.84 -9.97
N GLU A 272 -18.95 6.20 -9.48
CA GLU A 272 -18.83 6.89 -8.20
C GLU A 272 -19.12 8.39 -8.33
N VAL A 273 -19.13 8.91 -9.55
CA VAL A 273 -19.25 10.34 -9.85
C VAL A 273 -20.44 10.57 -10.75
N TRP A 274 -21.25 11.56 -10.39
CA TRP A 274 -22.36 12.02 -11.21
C TRP A 274 -22.28 13.52 -11.41
N TRP A 275 -21.90 13.98 -12.60
CA TRP A 275 -21.89 15.40 -12.92
C TRP A 275 -23.31 15.98 -12.83
N LEU A 276 -23.47 17.03 -12.03
CA LEU A 276 -24.71 17.79 -11.91
C LEU A 276 -24.77 18.92 -12.95
N ASP A 277 -23.60 19.35 -13.40
CA ASP A 277 -23.40 20.36 -14.43
C ASP A 277 -22.49 19.78 -15.52
N VAL A 278 -23.03 19.67 -16.74
CA VAL A 278 -22.33 19.14 -17.91
C VAL A 278 -21.81 20.23 -18.85
N GLU A 279 -22.10 21.50 -18.57
CA GLU A 279 -21.61 22.63 -19.35
C GLU A 279 -20.27 23.12 -18.80
N THR A 280 -20.19 23.32 -17.47
CA THR A 280 -18.97 23.87 -16.83
C THR A 280 -18.24 22.85 -15.96
N TYR A 281 -18.84 21.69 -15.67
CA TYR A 281 -18.25 20.63 -14.85
C TYR A 281 -17.74 21.11 -13.48
N GLN A 282 -18.42 22.09 -12.87
CA GLN A 282 -18.03 22.64 -11.56
C GLN A 282 -18.66 21.91 -10.37
N SER A 283 -19.62 21.02 -10.59
CA SER A 283 -20.32 20.31 -9.51
C SER A 283 -20.68 18.86 -9.86
N MET A 284 -20.55 17.98 -8.87
CA MET A 284 -20.86 16.56 -8.99
C MET A 284 -21.45 15.98 -7.71
N LEU A 285 -22.11 14.83 -7.81
CA LEU A 285 -22.32 13.93 -6.70
C LEU A 285 -21.15 12.94 -6.66
N PHE A 286 -20.39 12.94 -5.58
CA PHE A 286 -19.42 11.89 -5.28
C PHE A 286 -20.05 10.89 -4.32
N ARG A 287 -20.30 9.66 -4.78
CA ARG A 287 -21.04 8.61 -4.05
C ARG A 287 -22.38 9.11 -3.49
N GLY A 288 -23.08 9.93 -4.26
CA GLY A 288 -24.37 10.53 -3.90
C GLY A 288 -24.30 11.80 -3.05
N VAL A 289 -23.10 12.25 -2.63
CA VAL A 289 -22.94 13.47 -1.84
C VAL A 289 -22.52 14.63 -2.76
N PRO A 290 -23.22 15.78 -2.72
CA PRO A 290 -22.82 16.96 -3.51
C PRO A 290 -21.43 17.46 -3.15
N LEU A 291 -20.66 17.80 -4.18
CA LEU A 291 -19.33 18.39 -4.09
C LEU A 291 -19.16 19.44 -5.20
N HIS A 292 -18.70 20.63 -4.84
CA HIS A 292 -18.40 21.73 -5.74
C HIS A 292 -16.90 21.97 -5.84
N LEU A 293 -16.42 22.32 -7.04
CA LEU A 293 -15.01 22.66 -7.26
C LEU A 293 -14.55 23.82 -6.38
N SER A 294 -15.43 24.79 -6.11
CA SER A 294 -15.14 25.93 -5.24
C SER A 294 -14.76 25.51 -3.82
N GLU A 295 -15.34 24.43 -3.28
CA GLU A 295 -15.00 23.90 -1.96
C GLU A 295 -13.58 23.31 -1.94
N ILE A 296 -13.14 22.70 -3.05
CA ILE A 296 -11.77 22.22 -3.21
C ILE A 296 -10.78 23.38 -3.33
N VAL A 297 -11.13 24.42 -4.10
CA VAL A 297 -10.31 25.64 -4.22
C VAL A 297 -10.16 26.32 -2.85
N GLU A 298 -11.26 26.48 -2.11
CA GLU A 298 -11.24 27.03 -0.76
C GLU A 298 -10.39 26.20 0.20
N LEU A 299 -10.47 24.87 0.12
CA LEU A 299 -9.61 23.96 0.88
C LEU A 299 -8.12 24.22 0.59
N VAL A 300 -7.73 24.34 -0.67
CA VAL A 300 -6.34 24.58 -1.08
C VAL A 300 -5.85 25.95 -0.60
N LEU A 301 -6.67 26.99 -0.74
CA LEU A 301 -6.34 28.36 -0.29
C LEU A 301 -6.18 28.43 1.24
N ASN A 302 -7.09 27.80 1.98
CA ASN A 302 -7.01 27.72 3.45
C ASN A 302 -5.76 26.95 3.90
N LEU A 303 -5.39 25.89 3.17
CA LEU A 303 -4.19 25.13 3.46
C LEU A 303 -2.92 25.94 3.17
N GLU A 304 -2.88 26.70 2.08
CA GLU A 304 -1.78 27.61 1.75
C GLU A 304 -1.53 28.63 2.87
N GLN A 305 -2.58 29.30 3.33
CA GLN A 305 -2.51 30.24 4.46
C GLN A 305 -2.06 29.56 5.76
N THR A 306 -2.54 28.34 6.01
CA THR A 306 -2.15 27.56 7.20
C THR A 306 -0.67 27.17 7.15
N ILE A 307 -0.15 26.79 5.97
CA ILE A 307 1.26 26.47 5.77
C ILE A 307 2.12 27.70 6.00
N GLN A 308 1.74 28.84 5.40
CA GLN A 308 2.45 30.10 5.58
C GLN A 308 2.51 30.49 7.06
N HIS A 309 1.37 30.49 7.74
CA HIS A 309 1.31 30.79 9.17
C HIS A 309 2.15 29.82 10.02
N GLN A 310 2.05 28.51 9.76
CA GLN A 310 2.86 27.51 10.47
C GLN A 310 4.36 27.76 10.23
N PHE A 311 4.76 28.10 9.02
CA PHE A 311 6.15 28.39 8.70
C PHE A 311 6.63 29.67 9.39
N GLU A 312 5.92 30.79 9.24
CA GLU A 312 6.33 32.10 9.75
C GLU A 312 6.26 32.16 11.29
N GLU A 313 5.15 31.71 11.89
CA GLU A 313 4.91 31.90 13.34
C GLU A 313 5.47 30.77 14.20
N MET A 314 5.48 29.53 13.68
CA MET A 314 5.88 28.37 14.48
C MET A 314 7.29 27.89 14.13
N VAL A 315 7.67 27.85 12.85
CA VAL A 315 9.01 27.42 12.41
C VAL A 315 10.00 28.58 12.53
N LEU A 316 9.70 29.75 11.98
CA LEU A 316 10.54 30.94 12.06
C LEU A 316 10.35 31.74 13.36
N LEU A 317 9.40 31.37 14.21
CA LEU A 317 9.10 32.03 15.49
C LEU A 317 8.86 33.55 15.33
N GLY A 318 8.24 33.96 14.23
CA GLY A 318 7.95 35.36 13.89
C GLY A 318 9.20 36.18 13.50
N ASN A 319 10.33 35.53 13.20
CA ASN A 319 11.51 36.24 12.68
C ASN A 319 11.38 36.42 11.17
N ASP A 320 11.59 37.65 10.71
CA ASP A 320 11.61 38.00 9.30
C ASP A 320 12.91 37.53 8.64
N VAL A 321 12.88 36.32 8.09
CA VAL A 321 14.02 35.65 7.45
C VAL A 321 13.55 35.01 6.15
N GLN A 322 14.18 35.38 5.04
CA GLN A 322 13.88 34.84 3.72
C GLN A 322 15.17 34.70 2.89
N SER A 323 15.16 33.73 1.97
CA SER A 323 16.21 33.48 1.00
C SER A 323 15.74 33.95 -0.36
N GLN A 324 16.48 34.87 -0.97
CA GLN A 324 16.25 35.26 -2.35
C GLN A 324 17.04 34.33 -3.27
N TYR A 325 16.39 33.83 -4.31
CA TYR A 325 17.01 32.98 -5.31
C TYR A 325 16.34 33.22 -6.66
N GLU A 326 17.11 33.02 -7.74
CA GLU A 326 16.61 33.11 -9.10
C GLU A 326 16.50 31.68 -9.67
N LEU A 327 17.46 31.29 -10.50
CA LEU A 327 17.54 29.95 -11.06
C LEU A 327 18.50 29.09 -10.23
N LEU A 328 17.98 27.98 -9.70
CA LEU A 328 18.79 26.95 -9.08
C LEU A 328 19.37 26.02 -10.14
N ALA A 329 20.67 25.78 -10.08
CA ALA A 329 21.37 24.82 -10.93
C ALA A 329 21.17 23.40 -10.40
N ASP A 330 20.92 22.44 -11.28
CA ASP A 330 20.82 21.03 -10.91
C ASP A 330 21.31 20.12 -12.04
N ASP A 331 22.16 19.18 -11.68
CA ASP A 331 22.67 18.14 -12.58
C ASP A 331 21.77 16.90 -12.45
N LEU A 332 20.78 16.81 -13.35
CA LEU A 332 19.80 15.73 -13.35
C LEU A 332 20.43 14.32 -13.46
N PRO A 333 21.42 14.08 -14.36
CA PRO A 333 22.04 12.76 -14.48
C PRO A 333 23.07 12.44 -13.39
N LEU A 334 23.50 13.39 -12.56
CA LEU A 334 24.52 13.15 -11.53
C LEU A 334 24.00 12.27 -10.38
N LYS A 335 24.73 11.17 -10.13
CA LYS A 335 24.37 10.09 -9.21
C LYS A 335 25.28 9.96 -7.99
N ASP A 336 26.22 10.88 -7.83
CA ASP A 336 27.18 10.86 -6.72
C ASP A 336 26.45 10.86 -5.38
N VAL A 337 26.91 10.01 -4.46
CA VAL A 337 26.33 9.91 -3.11
C VAL A 337 26.42 11.27 -2.41
N GLY A 338 25.29 11.72 -1.84
CA GLY A 338 25.17 13.02 -1.19
C GLY A 338 24.85 14.18 -2.15
N TYR A 339 24.76 13.93 -3.46
CA TYR A 339 24.41 14.97 -4.42
C TYR A 339 22.92 15.31 -4.43
N SER A 340 22.63 16.61 -4.52
CA SER A 340 21.36 17.26 -4.82
C SER A 340 21.65 18.72 -5.23
N PHE A 341 20.67 19.45 -5.78
CA PHE A 341 20.84 20.89 -5.99
C PHE A 341 21.10 21.67 -4.69
N CYS A 342 20.71 21.14 -3.53
CA CYS A 342 21.01 21.74 -2.22
C CYS A 342 22.49 21.58 -1.81
N THR A 343 23.21 20.64 -2.41
CA THR A 343 24.64 20.40 -2.17
C THR A 343 25.50 20.84 -3.36
N ASP A 344 24.88 21.36 -4.42
CA ASP A 344 25.54 21.89 -5.59
C ASP A 344 26.11 23.29 -5.30
N LYS A 345 27.44 23.43 -5.45
CA LYS A 345 28.17 24.68 -5.16
C LYS A 345 27.73 25.86 -6.03
N ARG A 346 27.05 25.62 -7.16
CA ARG A 346 26.48 26.67 -8.01
C ARG A 346 25.28 27.38 -7.35
N ASN A 347 24.72 26.81 -6.27
CA ASN A 347 23.60 27.37 -5.52
C ASN A 347 24.06 27.88 -4.14
N PRO A 348 24.65 29.09 -4.05
CA PRO A 348 25.25 29.61 -2.81
C PRO A 348 24.24 29.76 -1.66
N ILE A 349 22.95 29.91 -1.96
CA ILE A 349 21.88 30.08 -0.95
C ILE A 349 21.85 28.95 0.09
N PHE A 350 22.23 27.71 -0.27
CA PHE A 350 22.22 26.57 0.66
C PHE A 350 23.47 26.50 1.55
N PHE A 351 24.45 27.38 1.32
CA PHE A 351 25.69 27.49 2.10
C PHE A 351 25.69 28.78 2.92
N ASP A 352 25.34 29.90 2.29
CA ASP A 352 25.35 31.22 2.91
C ASP A 352 24.29 31.35 4.02
N HIS A 353 23.17 30.62 3.90
CA HIS A 353 22.06 30.73 4.82
C HIS A 353 22.03 29.68 5.96
N GLN A 354 23.02 28.79 6.06
CA GLN A 354 23.01 27.67 7.02
C GLN A 354 22.84 28.10 8.49
N ASN A 355 23.28 29.31 8.83
CA ASN A 355 23.18 29.85 10.19
C ASN A 355 22.16 30.98 10.32
N THR A 356 21.40 31.31 9.27
CA THR A 356 20.52 32.49 9.28
C THR A 356 19.44 32.37 10.35
N LEU A 357 18.73 31.25 10.40
CA LEU A 357 17.67 31.05 11.39
C LEU A 357 18.22 30.99 12.82
N LEU A 358 19.34 30.30 13.01
CA LEU A 358 20.02 30.25 14.31
C LEU A 358 20.41 31.66 14.78
N ARG A 359 21.01 32.47 13.90
CA ARG A 359 21.36 33.87 14.22
C ARG A 359 20.11 34.69 14.55
N ALA A 360 19.04 34.57 13.78
CA ALA A 360 17.78 35.26 14.05
C ALA A 360 17.23 34.91 15.44
N PHE A 361 17.20 33.62 15.78
CA PHE A 361 16.78 33.16 17.12
C PHE A 361 17.64 33.69 18.26
N LEU A 362 18.95 33.84 18.05
CA LEU A 362 19.86 34.34 19.08
C LEU A 362 19.83 35.86 19.23
N LEU A 363 19.56 36.60 18.14
CA LEU A 363 19.45 38.06 18.15
C LEU A 363 18.10 38.53 18.69
N ASN A 364 17.02 37.80 18.42
CA ASN A 364 15.68 38.10 18.92
C ASN A 364 15.52 37.65 20.38
N LYS A 365 15.32 38.60 21.30
CA LYS A 365 15.18 38.33 22.74
C LYS A 365 14.05 37.35 23.07
N ALA A 366 12.92 37.41 22.37
CA ALA A 366 11.78 36.53 22.60
C ALA A 366 12.10 35.09 22.18
N SER A 367 12.63 34.90 20.97
CA SER A 367 13.01 33.57 20.45
C SER A 367 14.16 32.96 21.26
N ARG A 368 15.17 33.76 21.61
CA ARG A 368 16.28 33.34 22.47
C ARG A 368 15.79 32.85 23.82
N GLY A 369 14.88 33.59 24.47
CA GLY A 369 14.31 33.22 25.75
C GLY A 369 13.53 31.89 25.71
N LYS A 370 12.88 31.59 24.56
CA LYS A 370 12.21 30.30 24.34
C LYS A 370 13.22 29.14 24.22
N LEU A 371 14.28 29.31 23.43
CA LEU A 371 15.15 28.21 23.02
C LEU A 371 16.40 28.00 23.89
N VAL A 372 16.90 29.03 24.56
CA VAL A 372 18.22 29.02 25.23
C VAL A 372 18.06 29.29 26.73
N ALA A 373 18.84 28.59 27.55
CA ALA A 373 18.96 28.86 28.98
C ALA A 373 20.04 29.92 29.26
N ASN A 374 19.73 30.92 30.09
CA ASN A 374 20.72 31.89 30.56
C ASN A 374 21.53 31.26 31.70
N LEU A 375 22.76 30.82 31.42
CA LEU A 375 23.61 30.18 32.42
C LEU A 375 24.88 30.99 32.74
N ALA A 376 25.59 31.50 31.73
CA ALA A 376 26.76 32.38 31.88
C ALA A 376 27.13 33.08 30.55
N PRO A 377 27.91 34.18 30.57
CA PRO A 377 28.48 34.76 29.34
C PRO A 377 29.32 33.74 28.57
N GLY A 378 29.09 33.61 27.27
CA GLY A 378 29.88 32.74 26.38
C GLY A 378 29.45 31.26 26.31
N VAL A 379 28.53 30.79 27.16
CA VAL A 379 28.03 29.40 27.11
C VAL A 379 26.61 29.36 26.55
N LEU A 380 26.45 28.86 25.33
CA LEU A 380 25.15 28.64 24.71
C LEU A 380 24.61 27.25 25.11
N ARG A 381 23.54 27.20 25.90
CA ARG A 381 22.84 25.94 26.21
C ARG A 381 21.41 25.98 25.73
N PHE A 382 21.09 25.13 24.76
CA PHE A 382 19.72 24.96 24.29
C PHE A 382 18.89 24.18 25.32
N LYS A 383 17.62 24.57 25.45
CA LYS A 383 16.62 23.82 26.21
C LYS A 383 16.15 22.64 25.36
N HIS A 384 16.55 21.42 25.72
CA HIS A 384 16.17 20.21 24.96
C HIS A 384 14.66 20.09 24.73
N LEU A 385 13.84 20.38 25.75
CA LEU A 385 12.39 20.33 25.62
C LEU A 385 11.87 21.35 24.59
N ALA A 386 12.45 22.55 24.56
CA ALA A 386 12.06 23.58 23.59
C ALA A 386 12.46 23.20 22.16
N LEU A 387 13.65 22.62 21.97
CA LEU A 387 14.06 22.09 20.68
C LEU A 387 13.16 20.95 20.21
N ARG A 388 12.77 20.04 21.11
CA ARG A 388 11.84 18.95 20.79
C ARG A 388 10.47 19.50 20.39
N THR A 389 9.93 20.48 21.12
CA THR A 389 8.68 21.15 20.75
C THR A 389 8.80 21.82 19.39
N TRP A 390 9.91 22.50 19.12
CA TRP A 390 10.15 23.11 17.80
C TRP A 390 10.19 22.08 16.67
N LEU A 391 10.86 20.93 16.88
CA LEU A 391 10.87 19.83 15.90
C LEU A 391 9.47 19.25 15.64
N VAL A 392 8.59 19.25 16.65
CA VAL A 392 7.18 18.86 16.47
C VAL A 392 6.43 19.88 15.59
N GLU A 393 6.65 21.17 15.80
CA GLU A 393 6.06 22.22 14.94
C GLU A 393 6.61 22.19 13.51
N TYR A 394 7.89 21.85 13.36
CA TYR A 394 8.53 21.63 12.08
C TYR A 394 7.96 20.39 11.35
N ALA A 395 7.71 19.31 12.07
CA ALA A 395 7.02 18.14 11.53
C ALA A 395 5.58 18.48 11.07
N LYS A 396 4.83 19.29 11.84
CA LYS A 396 3.49 19.75 11.42
C LYS A 396 3.54 20.57 10.13
N PHE A 397 4.54 21.43 9.97
CA PHE A 397 4.77 22.16 8.71
C PHE A 397 4.94 21.20 7.52
N HIS A 398 5.76 20.16 7.66
CA HIS A 398 5.92 19.16 6.60
C HIS A 398 4.67 18.33 6.34
N ASP A 399 3.90 17.99 7.36
CA ASP A 399 2.60 17.29 7.21
C ASP A 399 1.62 18.12 6.36
N LEU A 400 1.52 19.42 6.65
CA LEU A 400 0.69 20.35 5.88
C LEU A 400 1.20 20.51 4.44
N LEU A 401 2.51 20.72 4.25
CA LEU A 401 3.11 20.89 2.92
C LEU A 401 2.96 19.62 2.07
N LEU A 402 3.19 18.44 2.66
CA LEU A 402 3.01 17.15 2.00
C LEU A 402 1.55 16.96 1.58
N THR A 403 0.60 17.35 2.43
CA THR A 403 -0.84 17.32 2.11
C THR A 403 -1.19 18.28 0.97
N TYR A 404 -0.63 19.49 0.98
CA TYR A 404 -0.83 20.48 -0.10
C TYR A 404 -0.29 19.98 -1.43
N ILE A 405 0.92 19.42 -1.44
CA ILE A 405 1.54 18.83 -2.63
C ILE A 405 0.67 17.68 -3.17
N HIS A 406 0.13 16.84 -2.29
CA HIS A 406 -0.80 15.77 -2.69
C HIS A 406 -2.08 16.29 -3.36
N LEU A 407 -2.55 17.48 -2.96
CA LEU A 407 -3.71 18.13 -3.58
C LEU A 407 -3.39 18.83 -4.90
N THR A 408 -2.16 19.30 -5.11
CA THR A 408 -1.87 20.29 -6.16
C THR A 408 -0.84 19.85 -7.21
N SER A 409 -0.04 18.82 -6.96
CA SER A 409 1.13 18.48 -7.80
C SER A 409 0.83 17.40 -8.85
N GLY A 410 -0.13 17.70 -9.74
CA GLY A 410 -0.59 16.79 -10.80
C GLY A 410 -1.38 15.60 -10.27
N ALA A 411 -1.35 14.47 -10.99
CA ALA A 411 -2.02 13.24 -10.53
C ALA A 411 -1.53 12.87 -9.13
N PRO A 412 -2.41 12.71 -8.12
CA PRO A 412 -1.97 12.49 -6.75
C PRO A 412 -1.23 11.15 -6.64
N ALA A 413 0.05 11.17 -6.27
CA ALA A 413 0.86 9.96 -6.08
C ALA A 413 0.31 9.08 -4.93
N ARG A 414 0.68 7.79 -4.86
CA ARG A 414 0.25 6.95 -3.73
C ARG A 414 0.94 7.43 -2.47
N GLY A 415 0.24 7.43 -1.33
CA GLY A 415 0.78 7.96 -0.08
C GLY A 415 2.14 7.35 0.31
N THR A 416 2.31 6.04 0.14
CA THR A 416 3.57 5.32 0.44
C THR A 416 4.74 5.75 -0.45
N GLU A 417 4.46 6.33 -1.62
CA GLU A 417 5.47 6.78 -2.57
C GLU A 417 5.92 8.22 -2.29
N MET A 418 5.10 9.01 -1.58
CA MET A 418 5.43 10.40 -1.26
C MET A 418 6.17 10.56 0.07
N THR A 419 5.91 9.67 1.04
CA THR A 419 6.40 9.88 2.41
C THR A 419 7.87 9.53 2.63
N ALA A 420 8.49 8.78 1.71
CA ALA A 420 9.89 8.33 1.80
C ALA A 420 10.79 8.95 0.72
N MET A 421 10.44 10.13 0.21
CA MET A 421 11.20 10.80 -0.86
C MET A 421 12.57 11.30 -0.38
N LEU A 422 13.61 10.95 -1.13
CA LEU A 422 14.99 11.34 -0.89
C LEU A 422 15.28 12.75 -1.43
N LEU A 423 15.94 13.56 -0.61
CA LEU A 423 16.50 14.86 -0.98
C LEU A 423 17.83 14.69 -1.73
N VAL A 424 18.65 13.72 -1.30
CA VAL A 424 19.99 13.47 -1.84
C VAL A 424 20.13 12.04 -2.35
N ASN A 425 21.04 11.82 -3.29
CA ASN A 425 21.41 10.48 -3.71
C ASN A 425 22.04 9.72 -2.52
N THR A 426 21.69 8.45 -2.34
CA THR A 426 22.23 7.60 -1.27
C THR A 426 23.00 6.40 -1.84
N PRO A 427 23.84 5.71 -1.06
CA PRO A 427 24.55 4.52 -1.55
C PRO A 427 23.60 3.39 -1.99
N LEU A 428 22.45 3.26 -1.33
CA LEU A 428 21.46 2.22 -1.61
C LEU A 428 20.52 2.61 -2.75
N TYR A 429 20.29 3.90 -2.95
CA TYR A 429 19.46 4.43 -4.01
C TYR A 429 20.12 5.67 -4.62
N PRO A 430 20.92 5.52 -5.70
CA PRO A 430 21.71 6.59 -6.30
C PRO A 430 20.86 7.51 -7.18
N ARG A 431 19.62 7.78 -6.74
CA ARG A 431 18.65 8.69 -7.36
C ARG A 431 17.85 9.36 -6.26
N ARG A 432 18.01 10.66 -6.08
CA ARG A 432 17.11 11.48 -5.24
C ARG A 432 15.71 11.51 -5.87
N ASN A 433 14.74 12.05 -5.13
CA ASN A 433 13.38 12.26 -5.61
C ASN A 433 13.06 13.73 -5.87
N LEU A 434 13.77 14.69 -5.27
CA LEU A 434 13.57 16.11 -5.53
C LEU A 434 14.58 16.64 -6.56
N TYR A 435 14.06 17.18 -7.66
CA TYR A 435 14.85 17.72 -8.78
C TYR A 435 14.44 19.15 -9.08
N ARG A 436 15.40 19.93 -9.58
CA ARG A 436 15.14 21.21 -10.24
C ARG A 436 15.27 21.04 -11.75
N CYS A 437 14.14 21.02 -12.46
CA CYS A 437 14.08 20.86 -13.91
C CYS A 437 13.74 22.21 -14.56
N ALA A 438 14.76 22.94 -15.02
CA ALA A 438 14.62 24.29 -15.57
C ALA A 438 13.83 25.20 -14.60
N ASP A 439 12.60 25.59 -14.96
CA ASP A 439 11.74 26.46 -14.17
C ASP A 439 10.88 25.75 -13.11
N PHE A 440 10.88 24.40 -13.10
CA PHE A 440 10.04 23.62 -12.21
C PHE A 440 10.84 22.91 -11.11
N MET A 441 10.33 22.90 -9.89
CA MET A 441 10.70 21.85 -8.93
C MET A 441 9.81 20.64 -9.17
N VAL A 442 10.43 19.47 -9.21
CA VAL A 442 9.77 18.22 -9.57
C VAL A 442 10.08 17.15 -8.53
N LEU A 443 9.03 16.55 -8.00
CA LEU A 443 9.11 15.30 -7.25
C LEU A 443 9.02 14.13 -8.23
N MET A 444 10.11 13.38 -8.34
CA MET A 444 10.17 12.13 -9.09
C MET A 444 9.72 11.00 -8.19
N VAL A 445 8.48 10.57 -8.36
CA VAL A 445 7.96 9.37 -7.70
C VAL A 445 8.51 8.14 -8.42
N THR A 446 9.08 7.21 -7.66
CA THR A 446 9.43 5.88 -8.14
C THR A 446 8.38 4.90 -7.65
N TYR A 447 7.74 4.22 -8.60
CA TYR A 447 6.59 3.39 -8.30
C TYR A 447 6.99 2.07 -7.61
N LEU A 448 6.92 2.03 -6.27
CA LEU A 448 7.42 0.91 -5.46
C LEU A 448 6.51 -0.34 -5.48
N LYS A 449 5.19 -0.17 -5.65
CA LYS A 449 4.23 -1.26 -5.44
C LYS A 449 4.33 -2.37 -6.50
N THR A 450 4.65 -2.04 -7.76
CA THR A 450 5.00 -3.05 -8.76
C THR A 450 6.49 -3.14 -9.05
N SER A 451 7.36 -2.19 -8.67
CA SER A 451 8.81 -2.35 -8.93
C SER A 451 9.38 -3.59 -8.24
N GLY A 452 8.82 -3.98 -7.09
CA GLY A 452 9.12 -5.28 -6.48
C GLY A 452 8.77 -6.48 -7.38
N GLN A 453 7.73 -6.40 -8.21
CA GLN A 453 7.31 -7.48 -9.10
C GLN A 453 7.93 -7.39 -10.50
N THR A 454 8.11 -6.17 -11.03
CA THR A 454 8.59 -5.89 -12.39
C THR A 454 10.09 -5.64 -12.46
N GLN A 455 10.77 -5.45 -11.32
CA GLN A 455 12.17 -5.04 -11.19
C GLN A 455 12.52 -3.79 -12.00
N ARG A 456 11.53 -2.95 -12.30
CA ARG A 456 11.68 -1.72 -13.08
C ARG A 456 11.01 -0.57 -12.34
N ASP A 457 11.78 0.46 -12.03
CA ASP A 457 11.25 1.72 -11.54
C ASP A 457 10.75 2.55 -12.72
N LYS A 458 9.47 2.91 -12.67
CA LYS A 458 8.93 4.00 -13.50
C LYS A 458 9.23 5.33 -12.80
N LEU A 459 9.73 6.31 -13.55
CA LEU A 459 9.91 7.68 -13.08
C LEU A 459 8.64 8.46 -13.41
N ILE A 460 7.95 8.92 -12.38
CA ILE A 460 6.69 9.66 -12.52
C ILE A 460 6.92 11.09 -11.99
N PRO A 461 7.02 12.10 -12.89
CA PRO A 461 7.26 13.47 -12.48
C PRO A 461 6.00 14.16 -11.96
N HIS A 462 6.11 14.76 -10.79
CA HIS A 462 5.12 15.64 -10.18
C HIS A 462 5.71 17.05 -10.03
N ALA A 463 5.35 17.95 -10.94
CA ALA A 463 5.77 19.35 -10.85
C ALA A 463 5.03 20.04 -9.68
N LEU A 464 5.78 20.77 -8.87
CA LEU A 464 5.25 21.56 -7.76
C LEU A 464 4.70 22.89 -8.26
N GLY A 465 3.59 23.35 -7.67
CA GLY A 465 3.12 24.72 -7.84
C GLY A 465 4.11 25.73 -7.26
N SER A 466 4.03 27.00 -7.69
CA SER A 466 4.97 28.05 -7.29
C SER A 466 5.06 28.22 -5.77
N PHE A 467 3.94 28.20 -5.05
CA PHE A 467 3.91 28.27 -3.60
C PHE A 467 4.68 27.12 -2.94
N ALA A 468 4.36 25.87 -3.31
CA ALA A 468 5.01 24.69 -2.75
C ALA A 468 6.50 24.63 -3.11
N ALA A 469 6.86 25.05 -4.32
CA ALA A 469 8.24 25.14 -4.74
C ALA A 469 9.00 26.17 -3.89
N ASP A 470 8.45 27.38 -3.72
CA ASP A 470 9.11 28.44 -2.97
C ASP A 470 9.28 28.09 -1.50
N ILE A 471 8.19 27.72 -0.82
CA ILE A 471 8.24 27.41 0.61
C ILE A 471 9.17 26.23 0.91
N LEU A 472 9.33 25.28 -0.03
CA LEU A 472 10.27 24.18 0.12
C LEU A 472 11.73 24.64 -0.07
N VAL A 473 12.01 25.59 -0.96
CA VAL A 473 13.34 26.20 -1.05
C VAL A 473 13.67 26.98 0.23
N GLN A 474 12.72 27.77 0.75
CA GLN A 474 12.87 28.49 2.02
C GLN A 474 13.12 27.52 3.18
N ASP A 475 12.39 26.40 3.25
CA ASP A 475 12.66 25.33 4.22
C ASP A 475 14.11 24.84 4.10
N LEU A 476 14.50 24.38 2.91
CA LEU A 476 15.77 23.72 2.68
C LEU A 476 16.98 24.66 2.91
N SER A 477 16.84 25.96 2.64
CA SER A 477 17.90 26.95 2.85
C SER A 477 17.97 27.52 4.27
N ILE A 478 16.83 27.72 4.95
CA ILE A 478 16.76 28.45 6.23
C ILE A 478 16.42 27.53 7.41
N ALA A 479 15.31 26.79 7.34
CA ALA A 479 14.79 26.05 8.47
C ALA A 479 15.48 24.69 8.65
N ARG A 480 15.73 23.97 7.54
CA ARG A 480 16.38 22.66 7.53
C ARG A 480 17.76 22.63 8.21
N PRO A 481 18.67 23.60 8.01
CA PRO A 481 19.94 23.63 8.73
C PRO A 481 19.78 23.67 10.25
N PHE A 482 18.85 24.50 10.76
CA PHE A 482 18.54 24.54 12.19
C PHE A 482 17.89 23.23 12.67
N ALA A 483 16.99 22.66 11.87
CA ALA A 483 16.35 21.38 12.19
C ALA A 483 17.37 20.24 12.32
N ARG A 484 18.36 20.15 11.42
CA ARG A 484 19.46 19.18 11.52
C ARG A 484 20.26 19.33 12.82
N MET A 485 20.59 20.56 13.19
CA MET A 485 21.26 20.84 14.46
C MET A 485 20.39 20.42 15.66
N ALA A 486 19.12 20.84 15.68
CA ALA A 486 18.18 20.53 16.74
C ALA A 486 17.98 19.01 16.90
N ALA A 487 17.81 18.28 15.79
CA ALA A 487 17.67 16.83 15.79
C ALA A 487 18.92 16.12 16.35
N ARG A 488 20.13 16.56 15.96
CA ARG A 488 21.38 16.00 16.51
C ARG A 488 21.55 16.26 18.00
N LEU A 489 21.07 17.40 18.50
CA LEU A 489 21.09 17.71 19.94
C LEU A 489 20.05 16.87 20.70
N VAL A 490 18.81 16.78 20.20
CA VAL A 490 17.71 16.10 20.90
C VAL A 490 17.82 14.58 20.81
N HIS A 491 18.31 14.04 19.69
CA HIS A 491 18.37 12.60 19.38
C HIS A 491 19.82 12.13 19.19
N SER A 492 20.76 12.64 19.98
CA SER A 492 22.19 12.35 19.85
C SER A 492 22.53 10.86 19.90
N GLU A 493 21.74 10.07 20.64
CA GLU A 493 21.91 8.62 20.80
C GLU A 493 21.28 7.79 19.67
N THR A 494 20.56 8.43 18.73
CA THR A 494 19.81 7.71 17.68
C THR A 494 20.16 8.24 16.29
N PRO A 495 21.29 7.81 15.69
CA PRO A 495 21.74 8.26 14.38
C PRO A 495 20.72 8.15 13.25
N ARG A 496 19.87 7.12 13.32
CA ARG A 496 18.80 6.91 12.36
C ARG A 496 17.84 8.10 12.30
N ILE A 497 17.51 8.75 13.40
CA ILE A 497 16.53 9.85 13.45
C ILE A 497 17.11 11.11 12.80
N TYR A 498 18.28 11.58 13.24
CA TYR A 498 18.85 12.79 12.66
C TYR A 498 19.33 12.58 11.21
N GLY A 499 19.65 11.34 10.81
CA GLY A 499 19.95 10.99 9.42
C GLY A 499 18.77 11.23 8.46
N LEU A 500 17.51 11.19 8.94
CA LEU A 500 16.34 11.53 8.12
C LEU A 500 16.41 12.98 7.63
N PHE A 501 16.83 13.91 8.49
CA PHE A 501 16.95 15.34 8.17
C PHE A 501 18.07 15.62 7.15
N ASP A 502 19.04 14.73 7.04
CA ASP A 502 20.13 14.83 6.07
C ASP A 502 19.73 14.28 4.70
N THR A 503 18.79 13.31 4.64
CA THR A 503 18.55 12.51 3.44
C THR A 503 17.16 12.62 2.82
N HIS A 504 16.13 12.99 3.58
CA HIS A 504 14.73 12.98 3.12
C HIS A 504 14.16 14.39 2.92
N VAL A 505 13.29 14.53 1.91
CA VAL A 505 12.59 15.79 1.59
C VAL A 505 11.66 16.15 2.75
N PHE A 506 10.74 15.26 3.08
CA PHE A 506 9.79 15.44 4.18
C PHE A 506 10.23 14.62 5.38
N VAL A 507 10.26 15.25 6.55
CA VAL A 507 10.67 14.60 7.80
C VAL A 507 9.65 14.86 8.90
N ASN A 508 9.29 13.79 9.61
CA ASN A 508 8.66 13.90 10.91
C ASN A 508 9.77 14.04 11.98
N HIS A 509 9.40 14.31 13.23
CA HIS A 509 10.37 14.57 14.30
C HIS A 509 11.09 13.30 14.81
N THR A 510 10.56 12.10 14.55
CA THR A 510 11.13 10.82 15.02
C THR A 510 11.12 9.69 13.99
N LYS A 511 10.37 9.82 12.90
CA LYS A 511 10.19 8.80 11.86
C LYS A 511 9.90 9.43 10.50
N LEU A 512 9.67 8.60 9.47
CA LEU A 512 9.07 9.07 8.22
C LEU A 512 7.56 9.21 8.38
N PHE A 513 6.94 9.99 7.50
CA PHE A 513 5.48 10.04 7.43
C PHE A 513 4.91 8.72 6.89
N GLU A 514 3.65 8.46 7.22
CA GLU A 514 2.87 7.35 6.69
C GLU A 514 1.68 7.86 5.89
N THR A 515 1.09 7.01 5.04
CA THR A 515 -0.12 7.38 4.27
C THR A 515 -1.29 7.78 5.17
N GLU A 516 -1.32 7.23 6.38
CA GLU A 516 -2.33 7.54 7.40
C GLU A 516 -2.23 8.98 7.90
N ASP A 517 -1.00 9.54 7.99
CA ASP A 517 -0.80 10.93 8.41
C ASP A 517 -1.48 11.90 7.43
N ILE A 518 -1.22 11.72 6.12
CA ILE A 518 -1.83 12.52 5.04
C ILE A 518 -3.36 12.33 5.04
N SER A 519 -3.84 11.09 5.17
CA SER A 519 -5.26 10.77 5.13
C SER A 519 -6.01 11.39 6.32
N LEU A 520 -5.41 11.36 7.51
CA LEU A 520 -5.95 12.01 8.70
C LEU A 520 -6.02 13.53 8.53
N ARG A 521 -4.95 14.14 7.98
CA ARG A 521 -4.90 15.59 7.74
C ARG A 521 -5.95 16.03 6.72
N LEU A 522 -6.06 15.34 5.60
CA LEU A 522 -7.08 15.60 4.57
C LEU A 522 -8.49 15.54 5.15
N ARG A 523 -8.77 14.53 5.97
CA ARG A 523 -10.08 14.37 6.62
C ARG A 523 -10.40 15.52 7.54
N GLN A 524 -9.46 15.91 8.40
CA GLN A 524 -9.62 17.02 9.34
C GLN A 524 -9.87 18.37 8.66
N LEU A 525 -9.26 18.60 7.48
CA LEU A 525 -9.43 19.83 6.72
C LEU A 525 -10.74 19.82 5.92
N SER A 526 -11.01 18.73 5.19
CA SER A 526 -12.21 18.60 4.35
C SER A 526 -13.50 18.61 5.15
N SER A 527 -13.57 17.92 6.29
CA SER A 527 -14.79 17.84 7.11
C SER A 527 -15.29 19.20 7.65
N ARG A 528 -14.45 20.24 7.59
CA ARG A 528 -14.81 21.61 7.99
C ARG A 528 -15.47 22.42 6.87
N LEU A 529 -15.19 22.07 5.62
CA LEU A 529 -15.55 22.86 4.43
C LEU A 529 -16.59 22.16 3.56
N MET A 530 -16.56 20.83 3.51
CA MET A 530 -17.42 20.04 2.63
C MET A 530 -17.98 18.82 3.36
N LYS A 531 -19.05 18.23 2.81
CA LYS A 531 -19.70 17.03 3.36
C LYS A 531 -18.97 15.72 3.03
N VAL A 532 -17.94 15.80 2.20
CA VAL A 532 -17.14 14.66 1.76
C VAL A 532 -15.84 14.63 2.54
N ASP A 533 -15.63 13.56 3.32
CA ASP A 533 -14.35 13.28 3.95
C ASP A 533 -13.30 12.90 2.89
N LEU A 534 -12.28 13.73 2.74
CA LEU A 534 -11.16 13.44 1.86
C LEU A 534 -10.11 12.56 2.56
N ASN A 535 -9.61 11.58 1.84
CA ASN A 535 -8.40 10.83 2.11
C ASN A 535 -7.63 10.65 0.80
N THR A 536 -6.43 10.04 0.86
CA THR A 536 -5.58 9.87 -0.32
C THR A 536 -6.26 9.11 -1.47
N SER A 537 -7.18 8.19 -1.17
CA SER A 537 -7.93 7.44 -2.19
C SER A 537 -9.09 8.26 -2.76
N THR A 538 -9.95 8.83 -1.90
CA THR A 538 -11.12 9.60 -2.38
C THR A 538 -10.69 10.83 -3.17
N TRP A 539 -9.61 11.50 -2.76
CA TRP A 539 -9.04 12.61 -3.53
C TRP A 539 -8.59 12.17 -4.93
N ARG A 540 -7.95 11.01 -5.09
CA ARG A 540 -7.58 10.50 -6.43
C ARG A 540 -8.76 10.33 -7.37
N HIS A 541 -9.89 9.84 -6.88
CA HIS A 541 -11.10 9.69 -7.69
C HIS A 541 -11.70 11.06 -8.07
N ILE A 542 -11.80 11.98 -7.13
CA ILE A 542 -12.31 13.34 -7.33
C ILE A 542 -11.42 14.11 -8.31
N PHE A 543 -10.11 14.10 -8.09
CA PHE A 543 -9.12 14.74 -8.95
C PHE A 543 -9.19 14.20 -10.38
N ALA A 544 -9.19 12.87 -10.56
CA ALA A 544 -9.24 12.26 -11.88
C ALA A 544 -10.51 12.69 -12.64
N SER A 545 -11.63 12.86 -11.93
CA SER A 545 -12.90 13.31 -12.50
C SER A 545 -12.81 14.74 -13.01
N PHE A 546 -12.39 15.68 -12.16
CA PHE A 546 -12.22 17.08 -12.57
C PHE A 546 -11.18 17.23 -13.68
N ARG A 547 -10.03 16.56 -13.57
CA ARG A 547 -8.95 16.63 -14.57
C ARG A 547 -9.45 16.24 -15.96
N ARG A 548 -10.22 15.15 -16.08
CA ARG A 548 -10.76 14.69 -17.38
C ARG A 548 -11.67 15.71 -18.07
N LYS A 549 -12.30 16.61 -17.31
CA LYS A 549 -13.28 17.57 -17.86
C LYS A 549 -12.77 19.00 -17.94
N LEU A 550 -11.80 19.36 -17.11
CA LEU A 550 -11.34 20.74 -16.95
C LEU A 550 -9.92 20.97 -17.48
N CYS A 551 -9.27 19.98 -18.09
CA CYS A 551 -7.94 20.10 -18.68
C CYS A 551 -7.98 19.88 -20.22
N PRO A 552 -8.23 20.93 -21.03
CA PRO A 552 -8.42 20.80 -22.48
C PRO A 552 -7.21 20.27 -23.25
N ARG A 553 -5.99 20.56 -22.75
CA ARG A 553 -4.74 20.05 -23.33
C ARG A 553 -4.59 18.55 -23.18
N ILE A 554 -5.24 17.97 -22.17
CA ILE A 554 -5.22 16.53 -21.89
C ILE A 554 -6.23 15.83 -22.81
N GLU A 555 -7.43 16.38 -22.95
CA GLU A 555 -8.45 15.87 -23.88
C GLU A 555 -7.91 15.80 -25.33
N ALA A 556 -7.18 16.83 -25.77
CA ALA A 556 -6.52 16.85 -27.09
C ALA A 556 -5.37 15.82 -27.24
N LEU A 557 -4.69 15.45 -26.13
CA LEU A 557 -3.65 14.42 -26.14
C LEU A 557 -4.27 13.01 -26.14
N GLU A 558 -5.34 12.81 -25.38
CA GLU A 558 -6.12 11.56 -25.36
C GLU A 558 -6.67 11.23 -26.76
N GLU A 559 -7.15 12.22 -27.52
CA GLU A 559 -7.60 12.08 -28.91
C GLU A 559 -6.49 11.59 -29.86
N LEU A 560 -5.27 12.10 -29.70
CA LEU A 560 -4.11 11.70 -30.51
C LEU A 560 -3.57 10.32 -30.11
N GLU A 561 -3.62 9.97 -28.83
CA GLU A 561 -3.12 8.68 -28.32
C GLU A 561 -4.10 7.51 -28.54
N ASN A 562 -5.38 7.81 -28.74
CA ASN A 562 -6.41 6.83 -29.18
C ASN A 562 -6.02 6.08 -30.46
N GLU A 563 -5.27 6.71 -31.35
CA GLU A 563 -4.85 6.12 -32.62
C GLU A 563 -3.73 5.08 -32.46
N ASN A 564 -2.92 5.17 -31.40
CA ASN A 564 -1.68 4.37 -31.24
C ASN A 564 -1.73 3.27 -30.16
N ARG A 565 -2.83 3.10 -29.41
CA ARG A 565 -2.95 2.10 -28.31
C ARG A 565 -1.85 2.19 -27.23
N GLU A 566 -1.19 3.35 -27.08
CA GLU A 566 -0.21 3.60 -26.02
C GLU A 566 -0.91 4.01 -24.71
N ASN A 567 -0.19 3.94 -23.59
CA ASN A 567 -0.66 4.53 -22.33
C ASN A 567 -0.78 6.04 -22.51
N THR A 568 -1.80 6.64 -21.91
CA THR A 568 -1.91 8.09 -21.95
C THR A 568 -1.00 8.76 -20.91
N VAL A 569 -0.67 10.04 -21.14
CA VAL A 569 0.11 10.85 -20.17
C VAL A 569 -0.54 10.81 -18.79
N GLU A 570 -1.87 10.80 -18.71
CA GLU A 570 -2.62 10.70 -17.46
C GLU A 570 -2.38 9.37 -16.75
N ALA A 571 -2.43 8.28 -17.50
CA ALA A 571 -2.24 6.94 -16.96
C ALA A 571 -0.81 6.78 -16.44
N ASP A 572 0.17 7.27 -17.19
CA ASP A 572 1.56 7.24 -16.77
C ASP A 572 1.82 8.15 -15.55
N GLN A 573 1.20 9.34 -15.47
CA GLN A 573 1.30 10.21 -14.29
C GLN A 573 0.61 9.61 -13.04
N SER A 574 -0.46 8.84 -13.23
CA SER A 574 -1.16 8.11 -12.17
C SER A 574 -0.45 6.79 -11.78
N GLY A 575 0.54 6.36 -12.55
CA GLY A 575 1.21 5.06 -12.42
C GLY A 575 0.34 3.88 -12.82
N HIS A 576 -0.66 4.10 -13.68
CA HIS A 576 -1.62 3.12 -14.16
C HIS A 576 -1.35 2.75 -15.62
N ASN A 577 -1.97 1.65 -16.06
CA ASN A 577 -2.25 1.51 -17.49
C ASN A 577 -3.61 2.15 -17.78
N ARG A 578 -3.81 2.55 -19.03
CA ARG A 578 -5.03 3.23 -19.47
C ARG A 578 -6.32 2.49 -19.07
N GLN A 579 -6.35 1.17 -19.30
CA GLN A 579 -7.51 0.34 -18.92
C GLN A 579 -7.86 0.40 -17.44
N THR A 580 -6.87 0.51 -16.55
CA THR A 580 -7.10 0.62 -15.10
C THR A 580 -7.65 2.00 -14.73
N GLU A 581 -7.15 3.06 -15.37
CA GLU A 581 -7.62 4.41 -15.11
C GLU A 581 -9.06 4.62 -15.56
N ASP A 582 -9.41 4.16 -16.76
CA ASP A 582 -10.76 4.28 -17.33
C ASP A 582 -11.81 3.44 -16.59
N ARG A 583 -11.40 2.33 -15.97
CA ARG A 583 -12.29 1.41 -15.25
C ARG A 583 -12.48 1.69 -13.78
N VAL A 584 -11.58 2.42 -13.13
CA VAL A 584 -11.56 2.53 -11.66
C VAL A 584 -11.74 3.97 -11.21
N TYR A 585 -11.10 4.92 -11.89
CA TYR A 585 -11.06 6.30 -11.43
C TYR A 585 -12.04 7.15 -12.23
N GLY A 586 -12.82 8.00 -11.54
CA GLY A 586 -13.66 9.02 -12.17
C GLY A 586 -14.68 8.52 -13.18
N ILE A 587 -15.20 7.30 -12.99
CA ILE A 587 -16.28 6.75 -13.82
C ILE A 587 -17.52 7.62 -13.59
N SER A 588 -18.00 8.22 -14.68
CA SER A 588 -19.19 9.05 -14.66
C SER A 588 -20.35 8.36 -15.37
N HIS A 589 -21.55 8.93 -15.25
CA HIS A 589 -22.72 8.40 -15.94
C HIS A 589 -22.58 8.37 -17.47
N HIS A 590 -21.66 9.16 -18.06
CA HIS A 590 -21.36 9.08 -19.50
C HIS A 590 -20.74 7.74 -19.92
N SER A 591 -20.14 7.00 -18.99
CA SER A 591 -19.60 5.65 -19.23
C SER A 591 -20.68 4.56 -19.28
N MET A 592 -21.93 4.88 -18.94
CA MET A 592 -23.08 3.98 -19.08
C MET A 592 -23.81 4.28 -20.40
N GLU A 593 -23.37 3.63 -21.48
CA GLU A 593 -24.08 3.68 -22.77
C GLU A 593 -25.55 3.23 -22.58
N GLY A 594 -26.48 4.02 -23.11
CA GLY A 594 -27.92 3.71 -23.11
C GLY A 594 -28.78 4.49 -22.11
N LEU A 595 -28.21 5.07 -21.04
CA LEU A 595 -29.01 5.84 -20.07
C LEU A 595 -29.62 7.11 -20.70
N TRP A 596 -28.82 7.87 -21.45
CA TRP A 596 -29.32 9.05 -22.19
C TRP A 596 -30.31 8.68 -23.30
N GLY A 597 -30.09 7.57 -24.00
CA GLY A 597 -31.02 7.09 -25.04
C GLY A 597 -32.33 6.51 -24.50
N SER A 598 -32.40 6.18 -23.20
CA SER A 598 -33.61 5.66 -22.54
C SER A 598 -34.53 6.76 -22.01
N PHE A 599 -34.04 8.01 -21.94
CA PHE A 599 -34.82 9.19 -21.54
C PHE A 599 -35.32 10.02 -22.73
N CYS A 600 -35.03 9.60 -23.97
CA CYS A 600 -35.56 10.20 -25.19
C CYS A 600 -36.84 9.50 -25.67
#